data_AF-A0A848SQR8-F1
#
_entry.id   AF-A0A848SQR8-F1
#
_cell.length_a   1.000
_cell.length_b   1.000
_cell.length_c   1.000
_cell.angle_alpha   90.00
_cell.angle_beta   90.00
_cell.angle_gamma   90.00
#
_symmetry.space_group_name_H-M   'P 1'
#
loop_
_entity.id
_entity.type
_entity.pdbx_description
1 polymer ?
#
loop_
_entity_poly.entity_id
_entity_poly.type
_entity_poly.pdbx_seq_one_letter_code
_entity_poly.pdbx_strand_id
1 'polypeptide(L)'
;MQNHQNCHHTADDHASRSLEAGLTIDPVCGMQVDPEATAHHAEHDGKAYHFCSARCREKFIAEPVRWLSNSPAQDIEVAEGAMWTCPMHPEIRQDHPGSCPICGMALEPEMVDPDAGPSEELVDMTRRFWIGLALTLPVFLLEMGGHLFSVIHHLVPMQISIWIQFALATPVVLWAGWPFFQRAWDSIRTRNLNMFTLIAIGTGAAWSYSVVAVLAPGVFPDAFRAADGTVAVYFEAAAVITVLVLLGQVLELRARERTSDALKSLLGLAPSTARLISADGESEVPIEDLAIGDNLRIRPGEKIPVDGVVIEGASSVDEA
;
A
#
# COMPACT_ATOMS: atom_id res chain seq x y z
N MET A 1 7.01 -0.99 77.86
CA MET A 1 6.24 -2.24 78.04
C MET A 1 5.50 -2.52 76.74
N GLN A 2 5.70 -3.71 76.17
CA GLN A 2 4.79 -4.57 75.35
C GLN A 2 3.66 -3.90 74.52
N ASN A 3 3.19 -4.39 73.38
CA ASN A 3 3.50 -5.41 72.36
C ASN A 3 2.29 -5.33 71.38
N HIS A 4 2.42 -5.97 70.22
CA HIS A 4 1.42 -6.27 69.17
C HIS A 4 1.34 -5.26 68.00
N GLN A 5 1.83 -5.55 66.78
CA GLN A 5 1.67 -6.66 65.80
C GLN A 5 0.57 -6.40 64.75
N ASN A 6 1.05 -6.30 63.50
CA ASN A 6 0.45 -6.69 62.20
C ASN A 6 -0.86 -6.00 61.76
N CYS A 7 -1.03 -5.58 60.49
CA CYS A 7 -0.65 -6.24 59.23
C CYS A 7 -0.19 -5.28 58.11
N HIS A 8 0.63 -5.85 57.22
CA HIS A 8 1.07 -5.49 55.86
C HIS A 8 0.06 -4.70 54.99
N HIS A 9 0.43 -3.83 54.04
CA HIS A 9 1.50 -3.89 53.03
C HIS A 9 2.06 -2.50 52.64
N THR A 10 3.40 -2.42 52.58
CA THR A 10 4.33 -1.60 51.76
C THR A 10 3.73 -0.61 50.73
N ALA A 11 4.01 0.71 50.72
CA ALA A 11 5.29 1.41 50.51
C ALA A 11 5.94 1.02 49.15
N ASP A 12 6.38 1.89 48.24
CA ASP A 12 6.60 3.34 48.22
C ASP A 12 6.70 3.79 46.76
N ASP A 13 6.59 5.10 46.58
CA ASP A 13 7.15 5.89 45.47
C ASP A 13 8.47 5.33 44.92
N HIS A 14 8.67 5.42 43.60
CA HIS A 14 9.83 6.09 42.99
C HIS A 14 9.84 5.95 41.45
N ALA A 15 10.10 7.10 40.82
CA ALA A 15 11.05 7.28 39.74
C ALA A 15 10.76 6.66 38.36
N SER A 16 10.43 7.55 37.42
CA SER A 16 11.16 7.73 36.16
C SER A 16 12.19 6.65 35.79
N ARG A 17 11.84 5.78 34.84
CA ARG A 17 12.77 5.08 33.91
C ARG A 17 12.04 4.92 32.58
N SER A 18 12.25 5.80 31.60
CA SER A 18 13.21 5.66 30.49
C SER A 18 13.06 4.36 29.69
N LEU A 19 12.71 4.51 28.40
CA LEU A 19 12.80 3.51 27.34
C LEU A 19 14.20 2.85 27.28
N GLU A 20 14.29 1.56 26.92
CA GLU A 20 14.95 1.05 25.69
C GLU A 20 15.15 -0.48 25.65
N ALA A 21 14.80 -1.05 24.48
CA ALA A 21 15.39 -2.21 23.80
C ALA A 21 15.30 -3.64 24.38
N GLY A 22 14.16 -4.30 24.14
CA GLY A 22 14.07 -5.78 24.05
C GLY A 22 13.43 -6.28 22.73
N LEU A 23 12.97 -5.36 21.88
CA LEU A 23 12.33 -5.68 20.60
C LEU A 23 13.41 -6.07 19.58
N THR A 24 13.18 -7.19 18.89
CA THR A 24 14.00 -7.67 17.78
C THR A 24 13.32 -7.34 16.45
N ILE A 25 14.07 -7.28 15.36
CA ILE A 25 13.53 -7.01 14.03
C ILE A 25 13.28 -8.33 13.32
N ASP A 26 12.06 -8.53 12.82
CA ASP A 26 11.75 -9.63 11.92
C ASP A 26 12.54 -9.44 10.60
N PRO A 27 13.47 -10.33 10.24
CA PRO A 27 14.34 -10.17 9.08
C PRO A 27 13.61 -10.25 7.74
N VAL A 28 12.35 -10.72 7.72
CA VAL A 28 11.56 -10.87 6.49
C VAL A 28 10.74 -9.63 6.16
N CYS A 29 10.19 -8.96 7.18
CA CYS A 29 9.27 -7.82 6.97
C CYS A 29 9.70 -6.52 7.66
N GLY A 30 10.75 -6.54 8.47
CA GLY A 30 11.26 -5.36 9.20
C GLY A 30 10.41 -4.93 10.40
N MET A 31 9.38 -5.70 10.77
CA MET A 31 8.52 -5.39 11.91
C MET A 31 9.26 -5.58 13.24
N GLN A 32 9.04 -4.70 14.20
CA GLN A 32 9.54 -4.88 15.56
C GLN A 32 8.70 -5.95 16.27
N VAL A 33 9.37 -6.99 16.74
CA VAL A 33 8.78 -8.16 17.40
C VAL A 33 9.35 -8.28 18.80
N ASP A 34 8.45 -8.44 19.76
CA ASP A 34 8.81 -8.82 21.12
C ASP A 34 9.16 -10.31 21.16
N PRO A 35 10.43 -10.68 21.46
CA PRO A 35 10.87 -12.05 21.55
C PRO A 35 10.09 -12.93 22.53
N GLU A 36 9.50 -12.34 23.58
CA GLU A 36 8.78 -13.08 24.62
C GLU A 36 7.28 -13.23 24.31
N ALA A 37 6.74 -12.38 23.43
CA ALA A 37 5.31 -12.38 23.09
C ALA A 37 4.98 -13.17 21.81
N THR A 38 5.93 -13.32 20.88
CA THR A 38 5.69 -14.08 19.65
C THR A 38 5.79 -15.58 19.89
N ALA A 39 4.92 -16.37 19.25
CA ALA A 39 5.05 -17.83 19.20
C ALA A 39 5.90 -18.30 18.01
N HIS A 40 6.42 -17.37 17.19
CA HIS A 40 7.05 -17.66 15.91
C HIS A 40 8.56 -17.44 16.00
N HIS A 41 9.30 -18.55 16.11
CA HIS A 41 10.76 -18.57 16.19
C HIS A 41 11.36 -19.54 15.18
N ALA A 42 12.57 -19.23 14.73
CA ALA A 42 13.42 -20.13 13.94
C ALA A 42 14.88 -19.92 14.34
N GLU A 43 15.67 -20.98 14.24
CA GLU A 43 17.11 -20.93 14.49
C GLU A 43 17.84 -21.13 13.15
N HIS A 44 18.80 -20.25 12.86
CA HIS A 44 19.68 -20.39 11.71
C HIS A 44 21.10 -19.99 12.09
N ASP A 45 22.07 -20.84 11.76
CA ASP A 45 23.49 -20.64 12.01
C ASP A 45 23.82 -20.30 13.48
N GLY A 46 23.14 -20.97 14.42
CA GLY A 46 23.31 -20.80 15.87
C GLY A 46 22.73 -19.49 16.44
N LYS A 47 21.96 -18.73 15.64
CA LYS A 47 21.23 -17.53 16.08
C LYS A 47 19.72 -17.76 16.05
N ALA A 48 19.03 -17.34 17.11
CA ALA A 48 17.58 -17.35 17.19
C ALA A 48 16.99 -16.09 16.53
N TYR A 49 16.01 -16.28 15.65
CA TYR A 49 15.26 -15.23 14.97
C TYR A 49 13.78 -15.29 15.38
N HIS A 50 13.17 -14.11 15.50
CA HIS A 50 11.79 -13.92 15.99
C HIS A 50 10.97 -13.26 14.88
N PHE A 51 9.75 -13.76 14.66
CA PHE A 51 8.91 -13.35 13.54
C PHE A 51 7.57 -12.78 14.00
N CYS A 52 7.01 -11.85 13.24
CA CYS A 52 5.70 -11.24 13.53
C CYS A 52 4.54 -12.19 13.21
N SER A 53 4.76 -13.20 12.36
CA SER A 53 3.72 -14.12 11.89
C SER A 53 4.30 -15.47 11.46
N ALA A 54 3.45 -16.51 11.42
CA ALA A 54 3.80 -17.82 10.87
C ALA A 54 4.32 -17.74 9.42
N ARG A 55 3.75 -16.84 8.61
CA ARG A 55 4.14 -16.64 7.21
C ARG A 55 5.56 -16.08 7.07
N CYS A 56 5.98 -15.16 7.93
CA CYS A 56 7.36 -14.64 7.91
C CYS A 56 8.36 -15.72 8.33
N ARG A 57 8.02 -16.51 9.34
CA ARG A 57 8.81 -17.68 9.74
C ARG A 57 8.95 -18.70 8.60
N GLU A 58 7.88 -19.03 7.89
CA GLU A 58 7.91 -19.97 6.77
C GLU A 58 8.81 -19.48 5.63
N LYS A 59 8.70 -18.20 5.24
CA LYS A 59 9.57 -17.58 4.24
C LYS A 59 11.05 -17.59 4.63
N PHE A 60 11.34 -17.32 5.91
CA PHE A 60 12.70 -17.36 6.43
C PHE A 60 13.29 -18.77 6.41
N ILE A 61 12.50 -19.79 6.79
CA ILE A 61 12.94 -21.19 6.76
C ILE A 61 13.21 -21.67 5.34
N ALA A 62 12.41 -21.20 4.36
CA ALA A 62 12.57 -21.56 2.96
C ALA A 62 13.89 -21.03 2.37
N GLU A 63 14.23 -19.76 2.61
CA GLU A 63 15.41 -19.10 2.04
C GLU A 63 16.17 -18.23 3.06
N PRO A 64 16.82 -18.81 4.10
CA PRO A 64 17.41 -18.04 5.19
C PRO A 64 18.51 -17.07 4.73
N VAL A 65 19.32 -17.50 3.75
CA VAL A 65 20.46 -16.73 3.24
C VAL A 65 20.01 -15.43 2.56
N ARG A 66 18.87 -15.46 1.85
CA ARG A 66 18.28 -14.27 1.16
C ARG A 66 17.88 -13.17 2.15
N TRP A 67 17.40 -13.54 3.33
CA TRP A 67 16.95 -12.61 4.36
C TRP A 67 18.06 -12.18 5.34
N LEU A 68 19.18 -12.89 5.36
CA LEU A 68 20.33 -12.61 6.24
C LEU A 68 21.50 -11.94 5.52
N SER A 69 21.53 -11.97 4.19
CA SER A 69 22.49 -11.19 3.42
C SER A 69 22.26 -9.71 3.69
N ASN A 70 23.22 -9.07 4.36
CA ASN A 70 23.24 -7.64 4.70
C ASN A 70 23.49 -6.76 3.46
N SER A 71 22.97 -7.18 2.30
CA SER A 71 22.71 -6.24 1.23
C SER A 71 21.51 -5.44 1.71
N PRO A 72 21.57 -4.09 1.72
CA PRO A 72 20.33 -3.33 1.79
C PRO A 72 19.40 -3.97 0.77
N ALA A 73 18.13 -4.15 1.16
CA ALA A 73 17.05 -4.53 0.24
C ALA A 73 17.44 -3.98 -1.11
N GLN A 74 17.66 -4.87 -2.10
CA GLN A 74 17.89 -4.40 -3.45
C GLN A 74 16.69 -3.49 -3.70
N ASP A 75 16.93 -2.18 -3.57
CA ASP A 75 16.39 -1.16 -4.44
C ASP A 75 16.33 -1.91 -5.74
N ILE A 76 15.11 -2.15 -6.19
CA ILE A 76 14.86 -2.86 -7.43
C ILE A 76 15.73 -2.09 -8.41
N GLU A 77 16.91 -2.62 -8.75
CA GLU A 77 17.71 -2.17 -9.86
C GLU A 77 16.90 -2.69 -11.04
N VAL A 78 15.79 -2.00 -11.28
CA VAL A 78 15.11 -1.94 -12.54
C VAL A 78 16.24 -1.56 -13.48
N ALA A 79 16.74 -2.55 -14.22
CA ALA A 79 17.90 -2.41 -15.08
C ALA A 79 17.85 -1.04 -15.77
N GLU A 80 18.94 -0.27 -15.74
CA GLU A 80 19.01 1.02 -16.45
C GLU A 80 18.49 0.82 -17.89
N GLY A 81 17.29 1.34 -18.18
CA GLY A 81 16.59 1.13 -19.46
C GLY A 81 15.35 0.23 -19.43
N ALA A 82 14.83 -0.21 -18.28
CA ALA A 82 13.55 -0.90 -18.27
C ALA A 82 12.43 0.03 -18.75
N MET A 83 11.67 -0.43 -19.73
CA MET A 83 10.52 0.30 -20.25
C MET A 83 9.35 0.19 -19.28
N TRP A 84 8.73 1.33 -18.99
CA TRP A 84 7.56 1.50 -18.14
C TRP A 84 6.35 1.77 -19.02
N THR A 85 5.24 1.11 -18.77
CA THR A 85 4.02 1.27 -19.56
C THR A 85 2.79 1.54 -18.71
N CYS A 86 1.79 2.19 -19.31
CA CYS A 86 0.51 2.39 -18.65
C CYS A 86 -0.38 1.17 -18.92
N PRO A 87 -0.93 0.50 -17.90
CA PRO A 87 -1.77 -0.69 -18.09
C PRO A 87 -3.04 -0.42 -18.91
N MET A 88 -3.51 0.84 -18.96
CA MET A 88 -4.67 1.26 -19.76
C MET A 88 -4.31 1.83 -21.13
N HIS A 89 -3.06 2.26 -21.31
CA HIS A 89 -2.59 2.87 -22.55
C HIS A 89 -1.24 2.25 -22.90
N PRO A 90 -1.21 1.01 -23.43
CA PRO A 90 0.03 0.28 -23.72
C PRO A 90 0.95 1.01 -24.71
N GLU A 91 0.38 1.93 -25.49
CA GLU A 91 1.11 2.84 -26.39
C GLU A 91 2.04 3.81 -25.65
N ILE A 92 1.80 4.06 -24.37
CA ILE A 92 2.67 4.86 -23.51
C ILE A 92 3.78 3.96 -22.99
N ARG A 93 5.00 4.17 -23.48
CA ARG A 93 6.22 3.51 -23.01
C ARG A 93 7.27 4.57 -22.65
N GLN A 94 7.74 4.58 -21.42
CA GLN A 94 8.71 5.54 -20.88
C GLN A 94 9.91 4.79 -20.28
N ASP A 95 11.07 5.42 -20.21
CA ASP A 95 12.29 4.84 -19.63
C ASP A 95 12.40 5.09 -18.11
N HIS A 96 11.38 5.70 -17.51
CA HIS A 96 11.34 6.07 -16.10
C HIS A 96 9.97 5.79 -15.46
N PRO A 97 9.90 5.58 -14.13
CA PRO A 97 8.64 5.57 -13.41
C PRO A 97 7.97 6.96 -13.50
N GLY A 98 6.65 6.99 -13.45
CA GLY A 98 5.92 8.26 -13.57
C GLY A 98 4.42 8.06 -13.68
N SER A 99 3.73 9.13 -14.08
CA SER A 99 2.30 9.09 -14.35
C SER A 99 2.02 9.15 -15.84
N CYS A 100 1.05 8.37 -16.29
CA CYS A 100 0.59 8.35 -17.67
C CYS A 100 0.05 9.73 -18.08
N PRO A 101 0.51 10.32 -19.20
CA PRO A 101 0.07 11.64 -19.65
C PRO A 101 -1.39 11.69 -20.13
N ILE A 102 -2.00 10.53 -20.36
CA ILE A 102 -3.39 10.40 -20.82
C ILE A 102 -4.35 10.29 -19.63
N CYS A 103 -4.14 9.29 -18.76
CA CYS A 103 -5.07 9.00 -17.65
C CYS A 103 -4.55 9.34 -16.26
N GLY A 104 -3.27 9.68 -16.09
CA GLY A 104 -2.67 10.01 -14.80
C GLY A 104 -2.43 8.83 -13.86
N MET A 105 -2.59 7.58 -14.32
CA MET A 105 -2.21 6.39 -13.54
C MET A 105 -0.70 6.24 -13.45
N ALA A 106 -0.19 5.59 -12.40
CA ALA A 106 1.21 5.22 -12.32
C ALA A 106 1.58 4.29 -13.49
N LEU A 107 2.79 4.47 -14.02
CA LEU A 107 3.37 3.53 -14.97
C LEU A 107 3.89 2.32 -14.20
N GLU A 108 3.76 1.14 -14.81
CA GLU A 108 4.26 -0.13 -14.31
C GLU A 108 5.41 -0.62 -15.21
N PRO A 109 6.42 -1.32 -14.67
CA PRO A 109 7.49 -1.87 -15.49
C PRO A 109 6.91 -2.91 -16.47
N GLU A 110 7.36 -2.86 -17.72
CA GLU A 110 6.91 -3.76 -18.79
C GLU A 110 7.36 -5.20 -18.56
N MET A 111 8.50 -5.39 -17.90
CA MET A 111 8.91 -6.71 -17.41
C MET A 111 8.21 -7.00 -16.09
N VAL A 112 7.39 -8.04 -16.11
CA VAL A 112 6.60 -8.48 -14.97
C VAL A 112 7.49 -9.29 -14.04
N ASP A 113 7.86 -8.74 -12.89
CA ASP A 113 8.52 -9.51 -11.84
C ASP A 113 7.49 -10.49 -11.22
N PRO A 114 7.72 -11.82 -11.33
CA PRO A 114 6.85 -12.84 -10.76
C PRO A 114 6.85 -12.85 -9.22
N ASP A 115 7.87 -12.27 -8.58
CA ASP A 115 8.03 -12.19 -7.11
C ASP A 115 7.58 -10.84 -6.52
N ALA A 116 7.16 -9.88 -7.34
CA ALA A 116 6.66 -8.60 -6.86
C ALA A 116 5.41 -8.80 -5.98
N GLY A 117 5.51 -8.35 -4.72
CA GLY A 117 4.41 -8.34 -3.76
C GLY A 117 3.23 -7.46 -4.19
N PRO A 118 2.18 -7.31 -3.34
CA PRO A 118 1.04 -6.44 -3.66
C PRO A 118 1.54 -5.04 -4.00
N SER A 119 0.96 -4.41 -5.02
CA SER A 119 1.41 -3.10 -5.50
C SER A 119 1.39 -2.08 -4.37
N GLU A 120 2.47 -1.31 -4.25
CA GLU A 120 2.57 -0.26 -3.24
C GLU A 120 1.44 0.77 -3.39
N GLU A 121 0.96 0.99 -4.63
CA GLU A 121 -0.18 1.86 -4.93
C GLU A 121 -1.50 1.32 -4.33
N LEU A 122 -1.79 0.01 -4.45
CA LEU A 122 -3.01 -0.54 -3.85
C LEU A 122 -2.99 -0.41 -2.32
N VAL A 123 -1.83 -0.64 -1.70
CA VAL A 123 -1.68 -0.50 -0.24
C VAL A 123 -1.90 0.95 0.19
N ASP A 124 -1.29 1.92 -0.50
CA ASP A 124 -1.46 3.34 -0.19
C ASP A 124 -2.91 3.80 -0.39
N MET A 125 -3.54 3.45 -1.51
CA MET A 125 -4.93 3.82 -1.80
C MET A 125 -5.91 3.17 -0.83
N THR A 126 -5.68 1.90 -0.45
CA THR A 126 -6.50 1.20 0.55
C THR A 126 -6.39 1.87 1.92
N ARG A 127 -5.19 2.28 2.32
CA ARG A 127 -4.96 3.00 3.58
C ARG A 127 -5.67 4.36 3.58
N ARG A 128 -5.51 5.15 2.50
CA ARG A 128 -6.19 6.44 2.34
C ARG A 128 -7.71 6.29 2.37
N PHE A 129 -8.24 5.25 1.72
CA PHE A 129 -9.67 4.94 1.74
C PHE A 129 -10.17 4.69 3.16
N TRP A 130 -9.55 3.80 3.92
CA TRP A 130 -10.03 3.47 5.28
C TRP A 130 -9.90 4.63 6.25
N ILE A 131 -8.79 5.36 6.22
CA ILE A 131 -8.61 6.55 7.04
C ILE A 131 -9.61 7.64 6.63
N GLY A 132 -9.77 7.87 5.32
CA GLY A 132 -10.73 8.83 4.78
C GLY A 132 -12.17 8.49 5.18
N LEU A 133 -12.56 7.22 5.11
CA LEU A 133 -13.87 6.73 5.52
C LEU A 133 -14.12 6.95 7.02
N ALA A 134 -13.14 6.61 7.86
CA ALA A 134 -13.23 6.79 9.31
C ALA A 134 -13.43 8.27 9.70
N LEU A 135 -12.78 9.19 8.99
CA LEU A 135 -12.92 10.64 9.21
C LEU A 135 -14.19 11.23 8.59
N THR A 136 -14.65 10.69 7.45
CA THR A 136 -15.83 11.18 6.74
C THR A 136 -17.13 10.73 7.40
N LEU A 137 -17.14 9.56 8.02
CA LEU A 137 -18.35 9.01 8.64
C LEU A 137 -18.93 9.94 9.72
N PRO A 138 -18.15 10.50 10.69
CA PRO A 138 -18.66 11.51 11.61
C PRO A 138 -19.17 12.78 10.91
N VAL A 139 -18.48 13.26 9.86
CA VAL A 139 -18.89 14.45 9.10
C VAL A 139 -20.27 14.23 8.45
N PHE A 140 -20.45 13.09 7.79
CA PHE A 140 -21.72 12.68 7.19
C PHE A 140 -22.84 12.60 8.23
N LEU A 141 -22.56 11.99 9.38
CA LEU A 141 -23.53 11.85 10.47
C LEU A 141 -23.89 13.19 11.11
N LEU A 142 -22.95 14.14 11.21
CA LEU A 142 -23.23 15.47 11.76
C LEU A 142 -24.13 16.28 10.81
N GLU A 143 -23.89 16.22 9.50
CA GLU A 143 -24.65 16.98 8.51
C GLU A 143 -26.04 16.36 8.26
N MET A 144 -26.12 15.06 7.97
CA MET A 144 -27.39 14.37 7.73
C MET A 144 -28.17 14.11 9.02
N GLY A 145 -27.48 13.88 10.14
CA GLY A 145 -28.10 13.62 11.44
C GLY A 145 -28.80 14.84 12.03
N GLY A 146 -28.36 16.06 11.72
CA GLY A 146 -29.07 17.28 12.12
C GLY A 146 -30.50 17.32 11.57
N HIS A 147 -30.69 16.94 10.31
CA HIS A 147 -32.01 16.93 9.67
C HIS A 147 -32.89 15.73 10.08
N LEU A 148 -32.30 14.57 10.35
CA LEU A 148 -33.03 13.33 10.68
C LEU A 148 -33.34 13.18 12.17
N PHE A 149 -32.47 13.68 13.06
CA PHE A 149 -32.60 13.52 14.50
C PHE A 149 -32.50 14.89 15.19
N SER A 150 -33.65 15.50 15.48
CA SER A 150 -33.72 16.79 16.20
C SER A 150 -32.99 16.82 17.54
N VAL A 151 -32.75 15.63 18.13
CA VAL A 151 -31.96 15.44 19.36
C VAL A 151 -30.49 15.86 19.19
N ILE A 152 -29.91 15.71 17.98
CA ILE A 152 -28.51 16.04 17.72
C ILE A 152 -28.30 17.56 17.73
N HIS A 153 -29.27 18.35 17.23
CA HIS A 153 -29.23 19.82 17.31
C HIS A 153 -29.25 20.37 18.74
N HIS A 154 -29.79 19.62 19.69
CA HIS A 154 -29.78 20.01 21.11
C HIS A 154 -28.47 19.63 21.82
N LEU A 155 -27.74 18.63 21.31
CA LEU A 155 -26.49 18.15 21.90
C LEU A 155 -25.25 18.89 21.37
N VAL A 156 -25.26 19.33 20.11
CA VAL A 156 -24.14 20.03 19.48
C VAL A 156 -24.62 21.33 18.83
N PRO A 157 -24.20 22.50 19.34
CA PRO A 157 -24.44 23.79 18.68
C PRO A 157 -23.93 23.78 17.23
N MET A 158 -24.69 24.39 16.31
CA MET A 158 -24.37 24.43 14.87
C MET A 158 -22.93 24.88 14.60
N GLN A 159 -22.48 25.91 15.31
CA GLN A 159 -21.13 26.44 15.17
C GLN A 159 -20.04 25.42 15.54
N ILE A 160 -20.24 24.63 16.59
CA ILE A 160 -19.29 23.58 16.99
C ILE A 160 -19.30 22.44 15.96
N SER A 161 -20.48 22.05 15.46
CA SER A 161 -20.61 21.04 14.40
C SER A 161 -19.78 21.43 13.17
N ILE A 162 -19.92 22.67 12.70
CA ILE A 162 -19.20 23.20 11.54
C ILE A 162 -17.66 23.15 11.75
N TRP A 163 -17.17 23.50 12.93
CA TRP A 163 -15.73 23.41 13.25
C TRP A 163 -15.22 21.96 13.28
N ILE A 164 -16.02 21.02 13.80
CA ILE A 164 -15.70 19.59 13.77
C ILE A 164 -15.65 19.10 12.32
N GLN A 165 -16.64 19.47 11.50
CA GLN A 165 -16.66 19.12 10.08
C GLN A 165 -15.43 19.67 9.35
N PHE A 166 -15.05 20.94 9.59
CA PHE A 166 -13.84 21.54 9.03
C PHE A 166 -12.58 20.74 9.42
N ALA A 167 -12.43 20.41 10.71
CA ALA A 167 -11.26 19.70 11.21
C ALA A 167 -11.13 18.28 10.64
N LEU A 168 -12.25 17.56 10.47
CA LEU A 168 -12.26 16.18 9.96
C LEU A 168 -12.22 16.10 8.43
N ALA A 169 -12.96 16.97 7.72
CA ALA A 169 -13.02 16.94 6.26
C ALA A 169 -11.73 17.46 5.60
N THR A 170 -11.02 18.39 6.25
CA THR A 170 -9.76 18.94 5.70
C THR A 170 -8.69 17.87 5.43
N PRO A 171 -8.32 16.98 6.36
CA PRO A 171 -7.39 15.90 6.06
C PRO A 171 -7.95 14.90 5.03
N VAL A 172 -9.26 14.67 4.98
CA VAL A 172 -9.85 13.82 3.93
C VAL A 172 -9.61 14.43 2.55
N VAL A 173 -9.97 15.70 2.35
CA VAL A 173 -9.85 16.36 1.05
C VAL A 173 -8.38 16.60 0.69
N LEU A 174 -7.58 17.16 1.60
CA LEU A 174 -6.21 17.58 1.29
C LEU A 174 -5.19 16.45 1.32
N TRP A 175 -5.29 15.49 2.25
CA TRP A 175 -4.34 14.39 2.35
C TRP A 175 -4.83 13.14 1.61
N ALA A 176 -6.05 12.67 1.90
CA ALA A 176 -6.56 11.46 1.22
C ALA A 176 -6.85 11.74 -0.26
N GLY A 177 -7.38 12.93 -0.59
CA GLY A 177 -7.65 13.38 -1.95
C GLY A 177 -6.45 13.97 -2.70
N TRP A 178 -5.26 14.10 -2.08
CA TRP A 178 -4.07 14.67 -2.72
C TRP A 178 -3.74 14.08 -4.12
N PRO A 179 -3.80 12.74 -4.32
CA PRO A 179 -3.50 12.15 -5.62
C PRO A 179 -4.45 12.62 -6.73
N PHE A 180 -5.70 12.96 -6.38
CA PHE A 180 -6.68 13.46 -7.35
C PHE A 180 -6.33 14.87 -7.80
N PHE A 181 -5.85 15.73 -6.88
CA PHE A 181 -5.38 17.07 -7.24
C PHE A 181 -4.13 17.02 -8.11
N GLN A 182 -3.20 16.10 -7.84
CA GLN A 182 -2.02 15.89 -8.69
C GLN A 182 -2.44 15.47 -10.10
N ARG A 183 -3.28 14.43 -10.23
CA ARG A 183 -3.80 13.95 -11.53
C ARG A 183 -4.60 15.02 -12.28
N ALA A 184 -5.39 15.81 -11.56
CA ALA A 184 -6.13 16.94 -12.14
C ALA A 184 -5.19 18.02 -12.66
N TRP A 185 -4.12 18.35 -11.93
CA TRP A 185 -3.12 19.32 -12.34
C TRP A 185 -2.40 18.87 -13.62
N ASP A 186 -2.00 17.60 -13.67
CA ASP A 186 -1.37 17.03 -14.86
C ASP A 186 -2.32 17.04 -16.05
N SER A 187 -3.59 16.68 -15.85
CA SER A 187 -4.64 16.76 -16.87
C SER A 187 -4.85 18.18 -17.43
N ILE A 188 -4.81 19.19 -16.57
CA ILE A 188 -4.89 20.59 -16.99
C ILE A 188 -3.64 20.99 -17.78
N ARG A 189 -2.45 20.58 -17.32
CA ARG A 189 -1.17 20.86 -17.97
C ARG A 189 -1.08 20.21 -19.36
N THR A 190 -1.51 18.96 -19.49
CA THR A 190 -1.52 18.22 -20.77
C THR A 190 -2.71 18.60 -21.66
N ARG A 191 -3.66 19.41 -21.14
CA ARG A 191 -4.92 19.82 -21.80
C ARG A 191 -5.85 18.65 -22.17
N ASN A 192 -5.62 17.47 -21.59
CA ASN A 192 -6.48 16.30 -21.74
C ASN A 192 -7.37 16.19 -20.50
N LEU A 193 -8.48 16.93 -20.49
CA LEU A 193 -9.41 16.97 -19.36
C LEU A 193 -10.02 15.58 -19.12
N ASN A 194 -10.02 15.15 -17.85
CA ASN A 194 -10.48 13.81 -17.47
C ASN A 194 -11.33 13.85 -16.20
N MET A 195 -11.72 12.67 -15.71
CA MET A 195 -12.56 12.51 -14.51
C MET A 195 -11.94 13.21 -13.28
N PHE A 196 -10.62 13.16 -13.11
CA PHE A 196 -9.93 13.77 -11.97
C PHE A 196 -10.02 15.30 -12.00
N THR A 197 -10.03 15.92 -13.19
CA THR A 197 -10.25 17.37 -13.30
C THR A 197 -11.60 17.78 -12.73
N LEU A 198 -12.66 17.06 -13.08
CA LEU A 198 -14.01 17.34 -12.59
C LEU A 198 -14.10 17.13 -11.07
N ILE A 199 -13.52 16.03 -10.58
CA ILE A 199 -13.51 15.71 -9.14
C ILE A 199 -12.77 16.80 -8.36
N ALA A 200 -11.55 17.16 -8.78
CA ALA A 200 -10.73 18.15 -8.09
C ALA A 200 -11.36 19.54 -8.07
N ILE A 201 -12.00 19.96 -9.17
CA ILE A 201 -12.74 21.23 -9.21
C ILE A 201 -13.94 21.16 -8.27
N GLY A 202 -14.72 20.08 -8.30
CA GLY A 202 -15.91 19.93 -7.44
C GLY A 202 -15.58 19.90 -5.96
N THR A 203 -14.69 19.00 -5.53
CA THR A 203 -14.30 18.87 -4.12
C THR A 203 -13.48 20.06 -3.64
N GLY A 204 -12.61 20.61 -4.49
CA GLY A 204 -11.83 21.81 -4.19
C GLY A 204 -12.70 23.06 -4.03
N ALA A 205 -13.70 23.26 -4.90
CA ALA A 205 -14.65 24.36 -4.78
C ALA A 205 -15.53 24.23 -3.53
N ALA A 206 -16.07 23.04 -3.28
CA ALA A 206 -16.89 22.78 -2.09
C ALA A 206 -16.10 22.99 -0.80
N TRP A 207 -14.87 22.47 -0.72
CA TRP A 207 -14.00 22.65 0.45
C TRP A 207 -13.61 24.12 0.62
N SER A 208 -13.09 24.80 -0.42
CA SER A 208 -12.64 26.19 -0.32
C SER A 208 -13.77 27.16 0.03
N TYR A 209 -14.96 26.99 -0.56
CA TYR A 209 -16.16 27.73 -0.17
C TYR A 209 -16.44 27.54 1.33
N SER A 210 -16.41 26.28 1.80
CA SER A 210 -16.71 25.95 3.19
C SER A 210 -15.66 26.53 4.14
N VAL A 211 -14.38 26.54 3.76
CA VAL A 211 -13.32 27.20 4.54
C VAL A 211 -13.61 28.70 4.68
N VAL A 212 -13.99 29.38 3.60
CA VAL A 212 -14.33 30.81 3.67
C VAL A 212 -15.58 31.03 4.52
N ALA A 213 -16.58 30.16 4.42
CA ALA A 213 -17.80 30.19 5.24
C ALA A 213 -17.50 30.07 6.75
N VAL A 214 -16.53 29.25 7.15
CA VAL A 214 -16.13 29.08 8.55
C VAL A 214 -15.24 30.22 9.05
N LEU A 215 -14.20 30.58 8.29
CA LEU A 215 -13.18 31.52 8.75
C LEU A 215 -13.59 32.99 8.61
N ALA A 216 -14.43 33.29 7.61
CA ALA A 216 -14.83 34.65 7.27
C ALA A 216 -16.33 34.74 6.91
N PRO A 217 -17.25 34.37 7.82
CA PRO A 217 -18.70 34.46 7.56
C PRO A 217 -19.15 35.90 7.24
N GLY A 218 -18.39 36.90 7.69
CA GLY A 218 -18.62 38.32 7.41
C GLY A 218 -18.55 38.73 5.93
N VAL A 219 -17.95 37.90 5.06
CA VAL A 219 -17.88 38.17 3.61
C VAL A 219 -19.20 37.85 2.91
N PHE A 220 -20.01 36.96 3.48
CA PHE A 220 -21.28 36.54 2.90
C PHE A 220 -22.39 37.56 3.19
N PRO A 221 -23.31 37.84 2.26
CA PRO A 221 -24.47 38.70 2.54
C PRO A 221 -25.33 38.13 3.69
N ASP A 222 -26.04 39.00 4.41
CA ASP A 222 -26.88 38.58 5.56
C ASP A 222 -27.94 37.54 5.18
N ALA A 223 -28.40 37.54 3.93
CA ALA A 223 -29.34 36.54 3.41
C ALA A 223 -28.79 35.10 3.39
N PHE A 224 -27.46 34.93 3.41
CA PHE A 224 -26.80 33.62 3.44
C PHE A 224 -26.37 33.20 4.85
N ARG A 225 -26.57 34.06 5.86
CA ARG A 225 -26.22 33.78 7.25
C ARG A 225 -27.46 33.32 8.01
N ALA A 226 -27.30 32.27 8.79
CA ALA A 226 -28.32 31.84 9.75
C ALA A 226 -28.44 32.84 10.91
N ALA A 227 -29.47 32.69 11.74
CA ALA A 227 -29.75 33.57 12.86
C ALA A 227 -28.61 33.62 13.91
N ASP A 228 -27.76 32.59 13.93
CA ASP A 228 -26.56 32.48 14.78
C ASP A 228 -25.29 33.04 14.10
N GLY A 229 -25.41 33.62 12.90
CA GLY A 229 -24.30 34.18 12.12
C GLY A 229 -23.48 33.14 11.36
N THR A 230 -23.86 31.86 11.40
CA THR A 230 -23.18 30.80 10.64
C THR A 230 -23.62 30.80 9.17
N VAL A 231 -22.77 30.25 8.31
CA VAL A 231 -23.05 30.07 6.88
C VAL A 231 -23.06 28.57 6.59
N ALA A 232 -23.99 28.11 5.75
CA ALA A 232 -24.08 26.71 5.35
C ALA A 232 -22.77 26.24 4.69
N VAL A 233 -22.32 25.03 5.02
CA VAL A 233 -21.05 24.45 4.55
C VAL A 233 -21.29 23.19 3.73
N TYR A 234 -20.28 22.79 2.97
CA TYR A 234 -20.29 21.64 2.07
C TYR A 234 -19.10 20.70 2.33
N PHE A 235 -18.63 20.63 3.58
CA PHE A 235 -17.54 19.73 3.98
C PHE A 235 -17.93 18.26 3.81
N GLU A 236 -19.18 17.91 4.10
CA GLU A 236 -19.74 16.57 3.89
C GLU A 236 -19.61 16.17 2.42
N ALA A 237 -20.11 16.99 1.50
CA ALA A 237 -20.06 16.69 0.07
C ALA A 237 -18.63 16.49 -0.43
N ALA A 238 -17.69 17.37 -0.02
CA ALA A 238 -16.30 17.25 -0.42
C ALA A 238 -15.63 15.96 0.12
N ALA A 239 -15.89 15.63 1.39
CA ALA A 239 -15.31 14.45 2.03
C ALA A 239 -15.90 13.14 1.48
N VAL A 240 -17.23 13.05 1.33
CA VAL A 240 -17.93 11.88 0.81
C VAL A 240 -17.53 11.60 -0.64
N ILE A 241 -17.51 12.61 -1.50
CA ILE A 241 -17.05 12.44 -2.89
C ILE A 241 -15.62 11.90 -2.92
N THR A 242 -14.72 12.46 -2.09
CA THR A 242 -13.32 12.00 -2.02
C THR A 242 -13.21 10.52 -1.61
N VAL A 243 -13.96 10.09 -0.60
CA VAL A 243 -13.95 8.69 -0.13
C VAL A 243 -14.55 7.74 -1.16
N LEU A 244 -15.65 8.12 -1.83
CA LEU A 244 -16.27 7.27 -2.84
C LEU A 244 -15.37 7.11 -4.07
N VAL A 245 -14.63 8.16 -4.46
CA VAL A 245 -13.63 8.06 -5.52
C VAL A 245 -12.48 7.15 -5.10
N LEU A 246 -11.97 7.28 -3.86
CA LEU A 246 -10.94 6.38 -3.32
C LEU A 246 -11.41 4.92 -3.33
N LEU A 247 -12.66 4.66 -2.96
CA LEU A 247 -13.24 3.32 -3.04
C LEU A 247 -13.22 2.80 -4.48
N GLY A 248 -13.64 3.61 -5.44
CA GLY A 248 -13.59 3.25 -6.86
C GLY A 248 -12.18 2.87 -7.31
N GLN A 249 -11.17 3.66 -6.93
CA GLN A 249 -9.76 3.38 -7.24
C GLN A 249 -9.26 2.09 -6.59
N VAL A 250 -9.61 1.82 -5.33
CA VAL A 250 -9.25 0.57 -4.64
C VAL A 250 -9.88 -0.63 -5.34
N LEU A 251 -11.16 -0.54 -5.74
CA LEU A 251 -11.84 -1.61 -6.46
C LEU A 251 -11.22 -1.85 -7.84
N GLU A 252 -10.87 -0.77 -8.55
CA GLU A 252 -10.23 -0.83 -9.86
C GLU A 252 -8.84 -1.48 -9.79
N LEU A 253 -7.98 -1.01 -8.89
CA LEU A 253 -6.63 -1.55 -8.70
C LEU A 253 -6.67 -3.02 -8.27
N ARG A 254 -7.55 -3.37 -7.32
CA ARG A 254 -7.72 -4.76 -6.86
C ARG A 254 -8.24 -5.68 -7.97
N ALA A 255 -9.09 -5.18 -8.86
CA ALA A 255 -9.57 -5.97 -10.00
C ALA A 255 -8.42 -6.26 -10.97
N ARG A 256 -7.54 -5.27 -11.23
CA ARG A 256 -6.38 -5.42 -12.12
C ARG A 256 -5.32 -6.36 -11.57
N GLU A 257 -4.94 -6.21 -10.29
CA GLU A 257 -3.96 -7.11 -9.67
C GLU A 257 -4.37 -8.58 -9.79
N ARG A 258 -5.64 -8.90 -9.51
CA ARG A 258 -6.14 -10.28 -9.63
C ARG A 258 -6.00 -10.86 -11.03
N THR A 259 -6.20 -10.05 -12.06
CA THR A 259 -6.00 -10.50 -13.45
C THR A 259 -4.52 -10.63 -13.81
N SER A 260 -3.68 -9.73 -13.31
CA SER A 260 -2.23 -9.79 -13.52
C SER A 260 -1.60 -10.99 -12.81
N ASP A 261 -2.00 -11.31 -11.58
CA ASP A 261 -1.51 -12.46 -10.81
C ASP A 261 -1.80 -13.80 -11.50
N ALA A 262 -3.01 -13.93 -12.09
CA ALA A 262 -3.37 -15.10 -12.88
C ALA A 262 -2.46 -15.27 -14.10
N LEU A 263 -2.11 -14.18 -14.79
CA LEU A 263 -1.17 -14.21 -15.91
C LEU A 263 0.27 -14.52 -15.45
N LYS A 264 0.73 -13.91 -14.34
CA LYS A 264 2.03 -14.20 -13.74
C LYS A 264 2.21 -15.67 -13.39
N SER A 265 1.17 -16.31 -12.84
CA SER A 265 1.23 -17.73 -12.48
C SER A 265 1.44 -18.66 -13.67
N LEU A 266 1.09 -18.23 -14.89
CA LEU A 266 1.37 -18.96 -16.12
C LEU A 266 2.80 -18.72 -16.61
N LEU A 267 3.33 -17.51 -16.41
CA LEU A 267 4.69 -17.12 -16.82
C LEU A 267 5.78 -17.65 -15.88
N GLY A 268 5.50 -17.79 -14.58
CA GLY A 268 6.41 -18.42 -13.60
C GLY A 268 6.58 -19.94 -13.78
N LEU A 269 6.03 -20.52 -14.85
CA LEU A 269 6.20 -21.92 -15.15
C LEU A 269 7.54 -22.23 -15.84
N ALA A 270 8.22 -21.26 -16.44
CA ALA A 270 9.58 -21.46 -16.95
C ALA A 270 10.61 -21.38 -15.81
N PRO A 271 11.49 -22.38 -15.62
CA PRO A 271 12.58 -22.27 -14.65
C PRO A 271 13.53 -21.13 -15.06
N SER A 272 14.13 -20.41 -14.12
CA SER A 272 15.08 -19.32 -14.41
C SER A 272 16.52 -19.79 -14.57
N THR A 273 16.81 -21.02 -14.14
CA THR A 273 18.12 -21.67 -14.22
C THR A 273 18.06 -22.95 -15.03
N ALA A 274 19.20 -23.30 -15.63
CA ALA A 274 19.41 -24.55 -16.34
C ALA A 274 20.73 -25.19 -15.88
N ARG A 275 20.80 -26.53 -15.93
CA ARG A 275 22.01 -27.26 -15.59
C ARG A 275 22.80 -27.57 -16.85
N LEU A 276 23.86 -26.80 -17.07
CA LEU A 276 24.78 -26.94 -18.19
C LEU A 276 25.81 -28.06 -17.92
N ILE A 277 26.05 -28.90 -18.92
CA ILE A 277 27.13 -29.88 -18.94
C ILE A 277 28.30 -29.26 -19.73
N SER A 278 29.37 -28.90 -19.03
CA SER A 278 30.63 -28.44 -19.63
C SER A 278 31.71 -29.51 -19.52
N ALA A 279 32.86 -29.29 -20.18
CA ALA A 279 34.02 -30.19 -20.11
C ALA A 279 34.54 -30.39 -18.66
N ASP A 280 34.32 -29.40 -17.79
CA ASP A 280 34.77 -29.40 -16.40
C ASP A 280 33.73 -29.95 -15.39
N GLY A 281 32.51 -30.30 -15.84
CA GLY A 281 31.46 -30.87 -14.99
C GLY A 281 30.06 -30.27 -15.22
N GLU A 282 29.16 -30.48 -14.24
CA GLU A 282 27.82 -29.90 -14.22
C GLU A 282 27.84 -28.56 -13.47
N SER A 283 27.27 -27.52 -14.07
CA SER A 283 27.08 -26.21 -13.42
C SER A 283 25.66 -25.70 -13.65
N GLU A 284 25.11 -25.02 -12.65
CA GLU A 284 23.82 -24.35 -12.75
C GLU A 284 24.04 -22.91 -13.22
N VAL A 285 23.39 -22.53 -14.33
CA VAL A 285 23.53 -21.22 -14.98
C VAL A 285 22.16 -20.59 -15.23
N PRO A 286 22.04 -19.26 -15.21
CA PRO A 286 20.84 -18.56 -15.66
C PRO A 286 20.51 -18.92 -17.13
N ILE A 287 19.23 -18.99 -17.49
CA ILE A 287 18.81 -19.26 -18.87
C ILE A 287 19.37 -18.22 -19.86
N GLU A 288 19.52 -16.99 -19.40
CA GLU A 288 20.04 -15.85 -20.18
C GLU A 288 21.48 -16.08 -20.66
N ASP A 289 22.24 -16.89 -19.95
CA ASP A 289 23.65 -17.21 -20.25
C ASP A 289 23.81 -18.42 -21.18
N LEU A 290 22.70 -19.07 -21.59
CA LEU A 290 22.74 -20.24 -22.46
C LEU A 290 22.96 -19.85 -23.93
N ALA A 291 23.81 -20.63 -24.61
CA ALA A 291 24.06 -20.50 -26.04
C ALA A 291 23.45 -21.66 -26.85
N ILE A 292 23.15 -21.40 -28.12
CA ILE A 292 22.70 -22.44 -29.05
C ILE A 292 23.82 -23.47 -29.23
N GLY A 293 23.53 -24.72 -28.90
CA GLY A 293 24.48 -25.84 -28.98
C GLY A 293 24.97 -26.33 -27.60
N ASP A 294 24.55 -25.67 -26.53
CA ASP A 294 24.84 -26.10 -25.16
C ASP A 294 24.12 -27.40 -24.79
N ASN A 295 24.81 -28.24 -24.01
CA ASN A 295 24.27 -29.52 -23.55
C ASN A 295 23.70 -29.37 -22.13
N LEU A 296 22.40 -29.59 -21.96
CA LEU A 296 21.73 -29.46 -20.67
C LEU A 296 21.37 -30.81 -20.07
N ARG A 297 21.49 -30.93 -18.74
CA ARG A 297 21.06 -32.12 -17.98
C ARG A 297 19.74 -31.85 -17.27
N ILE A 298 18.69 -32.58 -17.66
CA ILE A 298 17.36 -32.50 -17.04
C ILE A 298 17.13 -33.77 -16.22
N ARG A 299 16.86 -33.64 -14.92
CA ARG A 299 16.53 -34.77 -14.04
C ARG A 299 15.02 -35.06 -14.03
N PRO A 300 14.61 -36.28 -13.65
CA PRO A 300 13.19 -36.60 -13.51
C PRO A 300 12.49 -35.63 -12.54
N GLY A 301 11.40 -35.02 -13.00
CA GLY A 301 10.63 -34.03 -12.24
C GLY A 301 11.13 -32.58 -12.35
N GLU A 302 12.27 -32.33 -13.01
CA GLU A 302 12.69 -30.97 -13.38
C GLU A 302 11.93 -30.48 -14.62
N LYS A 303 11.72 -29.17 -14.72
CA LYS A 303 11.12 -28.54 -15.89
C LYS A 303 12.17 -28.37 -16.99
N ILE A 304 11.72 -28.43 -18.24
CA ILE A 304 12.57 -28.18 -19.40
C ILE A 304 12.78 -26.66 -19.54
N PRO A 305 14.02 -26.15 -19.47
CA PRO A 305 14.28 -24.71 -19.44
C PRO A 305 14.14 -24.03 -20.80
N VAL A 306 14.51 -24.71 -21.88
CA VAL A 306 14.53 -24.18 -23.26
C VAL A 306 14.19 -25.26 -24.28
N ASP A 307 13.75 -24.85 -25.47
CA ASP A 307 13.54 -25.75 -26.60
C ASP A 307 14.85 -26.41 -27.05
N GLY A 308 14.81 -27.71 -27.36
CA GLY A 308 16.02 -28.44 -27.75
C GLY A 308 15.74 -29.84 -28.31
N VAL A 309 16.82 -30.58 -28.56
CA VAL A 309 16.78 -31.96 -29.07
C VAL A 309 17.46 -32.89 -28.07
N VAL A 310 16.85 -34.03 -27.79
CA VAL A 310 17.44 -35.05 -26.90
C VAL A 310 18.65 -35.68 -27.58
N ILE A 311 19.82 -35.53 -26.96
CA ILE A 311 21.09 -36.11 -27.46
C ILE A 311 21.35 -37.47 -26.80
N GLU A 312 21.07 -37.59 -25.49
CA GLU A 312 21.27 -38.81 -24.71
C GLU A 312 20.14 -39.02 -23.69
N GLY A 313 19.71 -40.27 -23.49
CA GLY A 313 18.67 -40.65 -22.52
C GLY A 313 17.26 -40.77 -23.12
N ALA A 314 16.32 -41.23 -22.29
CA ALA A 314 14.90 -41.32 -22.62
C ALA A 314 14.04 -41.12 -21.37
N SER A 315 12.98 -40.33 -21.49
CA SER A 315 12.00 -40.07 -20.43
C SER A 315 10.65 -39.69 -21.06
N SER A 316 9.57 -39.73 -20.28
CA SER A 316 8.28 -39.10 -20.62
C SER A 316 8.24 -37.68 -20.09
N VAL A 317 7.66 -36.75 -20.87
CA VAL A 317 7.48 -35.34 -20.53
C VAL A 317 5.98 -35.01 -20.58
N ASP A 318 5.52 -34.19 -19.66
CA ASP A 318 4.16 -33.63 -19.67
C ASP A 318 4.18 -32.27 -20.39
N GLU A 319 3.41 -32.16 -21.47
CA GLU A 319 3.27 -30.94 -22.29
C GLU A 319 1.91 -30.26 -22.11
N ALA A 320 1.09 -30.71 -21.15
CA ALA A 320 -0.23 -30.15 -20.85
C ALA A 320 -0.17 -28.84 -20.06
#